data_AF-A0A1H6FF71-F1
#
_entry.id   AF-A0A1H6FF71-F1
#
_cell.length_a   1.000
_cell.length_b   1.000
_cell.length_c   1.000
_cell.angle_alpha   90.00
_cell.angle_beta   90.00
_cell.angle_gamma   90.00
#
_symmetry.space_group_name_H-M   'P 1'
#
loop_
_entity.id
_entity.type
_entity.pdbx_description
1 polymer ?
#
loop_
_entity_poly.entity_id
_entity_poly.type
_entity_poly.pdbx_seq_one_letter_code
_entity_poly.pdbx_strand_id
1 'polypeptide(L)'
;MMFEKKKRNIFKPVSEQPDNFIDGFGEWLDTKDGEDTMQAIDDINEFLRDASVDTNERKIILSDDVKLTITQIAEKIKQHSEAPLEVIIRHIILWLQMEYVPDNLSEKEMENFEIQIEEWIENYKNNA
;
A
#
# COMPACT_ATOMS: atom_id res chain seq x y z
N MET A 1 -6.23 1.41 33.14
CA MET A 1 -4.88 1.63 32.54
C MET A 1 -5.11 1.80 31.06
N MET A 2 -5.03 3.03 30.56
CA MET A 2 -5.17 3.38 29.14
C MET A 2 -3.80 3.18 28.48
N PHE A 3 -3.71 2.32 27.48
CA PHE A 3 -2.52 2.20 26.65
C PHE A 3 -2.57 3.31 25.60
N GLU A 4 -1.68 4.30 25.74
CA GLU A 4 -1.46 5.29 24.68
C GLU A 4 -0.83 4.60 23.47
N LYS A 5 -1.52 4.64 22.33
CA LYS A 5 -0.96 4.24 21.03
C LYS A 5 0.16 5.22 20.68
N LYS A 6 1.42 4.80 20.83
CA LYS A 6 2.58 5.55 20.37
C LYS A 6 2.54 5.59 18.85
N LYS A 7 2.03 6.70 18.29
CA LYS A 7 2.11 6.99 16.86
C LYS A 7 3.59 6.93 16.46
N ARG A 8 3.96 5.97 15.60
CA ARG A 8 5.24 6.00 14.91
C ARG A 8 5.21 7.25 14.04
N ASN A 9 5.85 8.32 14.50
CA ASN A 9 6.10 9.52 13.69
C ASN A 9 7.15 9.15 12.63
N ILE A 10 6.68 8.65 11.50
CA ILE A 10 7.48 8.55 10.27
C ILE A 10 7.45 9.88 9.50
N PHE A 11 6.54 10.80 9.85
CA PHE A 11 6.54 12.16 9.34
C PHE A 11 7.54 13.04 10.11
N LYS A 12 8.60 13.45 9.42
CA LYS A 12 9.31 14.68 9.78
C LYS A 12 8.33 15.86 9.72
N PRO A 13 8.41 16.84 10.64
CA PRO A 13 7.57 18.04 10.57
C PRO A 13 7.81 18.75 9.23
N VAL A 14 6.73 19.22 8.60
CA VAL A 14 6.70 19.94 7.30
C VAL A 14 7.64 21.16 7.27
N SER A 15 8.10 21.65 8.43
CA SER A 15 8.91 22.86 8.59
C SER A 15 10.36 22.79 8.11
N GLU A 16 10.81 21.66 7.53
CA GLU A 16 12.18 21.50 7.00
C GLU A 16 12.24 21.13 5.50
N GLN A 17 11.08 21.08 4.81
CA GLN A 17 11.06 20.89 3.37
C GLN A 17 11.40 22.23 2.70
N PRO A 18 12.35 22.30 1.75
CA PRO A 18 12.60 23.54 1.01
C PRO A 18 11.32 23.97 0.27
N ASP A 19 11.07 25.27 0.17
CA ASP A 19 9.83 25.83 -0.41
C ASP A 19 9.51 25.27 -1.82
N ASN A 20 10.53 24.82 -2.55
CA ASN A 20 10.40 24.19 -3.87
C ASN A 20 9.85 22.74 -3.87
N PHE A 21 9.77 22.08 -2.72
CA PHE A 21 9.23 20.71 -2.62
C PHE A 21 7.71 20.71 -2.80
N ILE A 22 7.02 21.68 -2.20
CA ILE A 22 5.55 21.81 -2.31
C ILE A 22 5.18 22.22 -3.73
N ASP A 23 5.92 23.17 -4.32
CA ASP A 23 5.70 23.58 -5.71
C ASP A 23 5.96 22.43 -6.69
N GLY A 24 7.05 21.67 -6.50
CA GLY A 24 7.34 20.49 -7.33
C GLY A 24 6.32 19.36 -7.16
N PHE A 25 5.75 19.18 -5.97
CA PHE A 25 4.67 18.23 -5.75
C PHE A 25 3.37 18.69 -6.44
N GLY A 26 3.03 19.97 -6.34
CA GLY A 26 1.88 20.55 -7.05
C GLY A 26 2.00 20.40 -8.57
N GLU A 27 3.15 20.73 -9.14
CA GLU A 27 3.42 20.54 -10.58
C GLU A 27 3.30 19.07 -11.00
N TRP A 28 3.77 18.13 -10.17
CA TRP A 28 3.64 16.70 -10.43
C TRP A 28 2.18 16.22 -10.36
N LEU A 29 1.37 16.74 -9.43
CA LEU A 29 -0.06 16.41 -9.33
C LEU A 29 -0.83 16.80 -10.60
N ASP A 30 -0.42 17.87 -11.28
CA ASP A 30 -1.03 18.31 -12.54
C ASP A 30 -0.57 17.49 -13.76
N THR A 31 0.35 16.53 -13.57
CA THR A 31 0.75 15.60 -14.64
C THR A 31 -0.16 14.37 -14.68
N LYS A 32 -0.22 13.72 -15.84
CA LYS A 32 -0.95 12.45 -15.98
C LYS A 32 -0.46 11.36 -15.02
N ASP A 33 0.83 11.36 -14.70
CA ASP A 33 1.43 10.42 -13.73
C ASP A 33 0.96 10.69 -12.30
N GLY A 34 0.86 11.98 -11.93
CA GLY A 34 0.29 12.42 -10.65
C GLY A 34 -1.18 12.04 -10.52
N GLU A 35 -1.98 12.37 -11.54
CA GLU A 35 -3.41 11.99 -11.60
C GLU A 35 -3.61 10.47 -11.49
N ASP A 36 -2.87 9.68 -12.27
CA ASP A 36 -2.95 8.21 -12.25
C ASP A 36 -2.54 7.64 -10.90
N THR A 37 -1.51 8.21 -10.28
CA THR A 37 -1.06 7.81 -8.95
C THR A 37 -2.11 8.10 -7.89
N MET A 38 -2.68 9.31 -7.89
CA MET A 38 -3.69 9.69 -6.91
C MET A 38 -4.96 8.85 -7.06
N GLN A 39 -5.41 8.62 -8.29
CA GLN A 39 -6.56 7.75 -8.56
C GLN A 39 -6.31 6.31 -8.07
N ALA A 40 -5.14 5.75 -8.37
CA ALA A 40 -4.79 4.40 -7.91
C ALA A 40 -4.78 4.31 -6.37
N ILE A 41 -4.21 5.31 -5.68
CA ILE A 41 -4.18 5.36 -4.22
C ILE A 41 -5.60 5.38 -3.64
N ASP A 42 -6.48 6.25 -4.18
CA ASP A 42 -7.86 6.36 -3.71
C ASP A 42 -8.62 5.05 -3.92
N ASP A 43 -8.52 4.45 -5.12
CA ASP A 43 -9.19 3.19 -5.45
C ASP A 43 -8.70 2.03 -4.56
N ILE A 44 -7.38 1.94 -4.32
CA ILE A 44 -6.79 0.91 -3.46
C ILE A 44 -7.24 1.08 -2.01
N ASN A 45 -7.23 2.31 -1.49
CA ASN A 45 -7.66 2.60 -0.13
C ASN A 45 -9.15 2.30 0.09
N GLU A 46 -9.99 2.55 -0.91
CA GLU A 46 -11.39 2.15 -0.86
C GLU A 46 -11.54 0.63 -0.92
N PHE A 47 -10.91 -0.02 -1.89
CA PHE A 47 -11.08 -1.44 -2.17
C PHE A 47 -10.48 -2.36 -1.09
N LEU A 48 -9.37 -1.95 -0.47
CA LEU A 48 -8.64 -2.74 0.54
C LEU A 48 -8.89 -2.29 1.98
N ARG A 49 -9.85 -1.39 2.21
CA ARG A 49 -10.14 -0.82 3.53
C ARG A 49 -10.25 -1.86 4.65
N ASP A 50 -10.98 -2.93 4.39
CA ASP A 50 -11.26 -4.00 5.36
C ASP A 50 -10.52 -5.30 5.00
N ALA A 51 -9.50 -5.20 4.14
CA ALA A 51 -8.72 -6.36 3.71
C ALA A 51 -7.70 -6.76 4.77
N SER A 52 -7.36 -8.06 4.79
CA SER A 52 -6.25 -8.59 5.57
C SER A 52 -5.23 -9.28 4.66
N VAL A 53 -4.04 -9.56 5.19
CA VAL A 53 -2.94 -10.15 4.43
C VAL A 53 -2.50 -11.47 5.04
N ASP A 54 -2.45 -12.51 4.20
CA ASP A 54 -1.90 -13.83 4.51
C ASP A 54 -0.54 -13.97 3.82
N THR A 55 0.53 -13.74 4.58
CA THR A 55 1.91 -13.84 4.10
C THR A 55 2.35 -15.28 3.84
N ASN A 56 1.72 -16.27 4.46
CA ASN A 56 2.04 -17.69 4.25
C ASN A 56 1.57 -18.14 2.86
N GLU A 57 0.35 -17.76 2.48
CA GLU A 57 -0.20 -18.06 1.16
C GLU A 57 0.09 -16.98 0.11
N ARG A 58 0.65 -15.84 0.52
CA ARG A 58 0.93 -14.68 -0.34
C ARG A 58 -0.35 -14.17 -1.01
N LYS A 59 -1.36 -13.91 -0.16
CA LYS A 59 -2.70 -13.49 -0.56
C LYS A 59 -3.16 -12.27 0.21
N ILE A 60 -3.94 -11.44 -0.46
CA ILE A 60 -4.80 -10.43 0.16
C ILE A 60 -6.18 -11.06 0.31
N ILE A 61 -6.73 -11.01 1.52
CA ILE A 61 -8.04 -11.55 1.90
C ILE A 61 -9.01 -10.38 1.96
N LEU A 62 -10.03 -10.40 1.10
CA LEU A 62 -11.10 -9.42 1.10
C LEU A 62 -12.12 -9.70 2.23
N SER A 63 -13.03 -8.76 2.47
CA SER A 63 -14.04 -8.85 3.54
C SER A 63 -15.06 -10.00 3.39
N ASP A 64 -15.12 -10.63 2.22
CA ASP A 64 -15.91 -11.83 1.92
C ASP A 64 -15.09 -13.14 1.97
N ASP A 65 -13.92 -13.12 2.63
CA ASP A 65 -12.94 -14.21 2.74
C ASP A 65 -12.32 -14.64 1.39
N VAL A 66 -12.51 -13.84 0.33
CA VAL A 66 -11.93 -14.13 -0.98
C VAL A 66 -10.42 -13.82 -0.96
N LYS A 67 -9.61 -14.86 -1.18
CA LYS A 67 -8.15 -14.79 -1.24
C LYS A 67 -7.63 -14.54 -2.66
N LEU A 68 -6.88 -13.47 -2.87
CA LEU A 68 -6.42 -13.06 -4.20
C LEU A 68 -4.93 -12.72 -4.22
N THR A 69 -4.28 -12.94 -5.36
CA THR A 69 -2.93 -12.45 -5.62
C THR A 69 -2.92 -10.94 -5.89
N ILE A 70 -1.72 -10.33 -5.89
CA ILE A 70 -1.52 -8.93 -6.29
C ILE A 70 -2.15 -8.66 -7.67
N THR A 71 -1.87 -9.49 -8.68
CA THR A 71 -2.42 -9.34 -10.03
C THR A 71 -3.94 -9.44 -10.04
N GLN A 72 -4.52 -10.39 -9.32
CA GLN A 72 -5.97 -10.59 -9.29
C GLN A 72 -6.71 -9.43 -8.61
N ILE A 73 -6.13 -8.85 -7.55
CA ILE A 73 -6.66 -7.62 -6.93
C ILE A 73 -6.54 -6.46 -7.91
N ALA A 74 -5.38 -6.29 -8.55
CA ALA A 74 -5.15 -5.20 -9.50
C ALA A 74 -6.13 -5.24 -10.68
N GLU A 75 -6.41 -6.42 -11.23
CA GLU A 75 -7.41 -6.62 -12.28
C GLU A 75 -8.83 -6.27 -11.81
N LYS A 76 -9.20 -6.63 -10.57
CA LYS A 76 -10.50 -6.25 -9.99
C LYS A 76 -10.64 -4.75 -9.80
N ILE A 77 -9.61 -4.08 -9.28
CA ILE A 77 -9.57 -2.63 -9.13
C ILE A 77 -9.65 -1.96 -10.51
N LYS A 78 -8.92 -2.49 -11.50
CA LYS A 78 -8.90 -1.94 -12.86
C LYS A 78 -10.28 -1.95 -13.55
N GLN A 79 -11.20 -2.82 -13.14
CA GLN A 79 -12.56 -2.85 -13.71
C GLN A 79 -13.37 -1.57 -13.42
N HIS A 80 -13.01 -0.82 -12.38
CA HIS A 80 -13.68 0.42 -11.99
C HIS A 80 -12.72 1.62 -11.88
N SER A 81 -11.41 1.40 -12.01
CA SER A 81 -10.39 2.44 -11.97
C SER A 81 -9.99 2.94 -13.36
N GLU A 82 -9.82 4.26 -13.49
CA GLU A 82 -9.22 4.88 -14.68
C GLU A 82 -7.69 4.71 -14.73
N ALA A 83 -7.05 4.48 -13.57
CA ALA A 83 -5.59 4.37 -13.47
C ALA A 83 -5.05 3.17 -14.29
N PRO A 84 -3.83 3.27 -14.87
CA PRO A 84 -3.18 2.15 -15.54
C PRO A 84 -2.97 0.96 -14.61
N LEU A 85 -3.10 -0.27 -15.15
CA LEU A 85 -2.94 -1.49 -14.35
C LEU A 85 -1.57 -1.58 -13.66
N GLU A 86 -0.52 -1.14 -14.34
CA GLU A 86 0.84 -1.11 -13.80
C GLU A 86 0.99 -0.15 -12.61
N VAL A 87 0.31 1.00 -12.64
CA VAL A 87 0.27 1.95 -11.52
C VAL A 87 -0.48 1.32 -10.35
N ILE A 88 -1.63 0.68 -10.60
CA ILE A 88 -2.38 -0.04 -9.57
C ILE A 88 -1.51 -1.13 -8.92
N ILE A 89 -0.84 -1.98 -9.70
CA ILE A 89 0.06 -3.02 -9.18
C ILE A 89 1.16 -2.42 -8.30
N ARG A 90 1.82 -1.36 -8.78
CA ARG A 90 2.87 -0.66 -8.02
C ARG A 90 2.33 -0.16 -6.69
N HIS A 91 1.14 0.42 -6.66
CA HIS A 91 0.58 0.97 -5.43
C HIS A 91 0.02 -0.09 -4.48
N ILE A 92 -0.44 -1.24 -4.97
CA ILE A 92 -0.75 -2.41 -4.10
C ILE A 92 0.52 -2.91 -3.41
N ILE A 93 1.65 -2.96 -4.13
CA ILE A 93 2.95 -3.34 -3.55
C ILE A 93 3.36 -2.31 -2.48
N LEU A 94 3.23 -1.01 -2.75
CA LEU A 94 3.54 0.03 -1.76
C LEU A 94 2.62 -0.05 -0.53
N TRP A 95 1.33 -0.32 -0.73
CA TRP A 95 0.39 -0.54 0.36
C TRP A 95 0.81 -1.70 1.26
N LEU A 96 1.22 -2.85 0.67
CA LEU A 96 1.74 -4.00 1.41
C LEU A 96 3.00 -3.66 2.24
N GLN A 97 3.91 -2.85 1.68
CA GLN A 97 5.19 -2.51 2.34
C GLN A 97 5.06 -1.43 3.41
N MET A 98 4.20 -0.43 3.17
CA MET A 98 4.27 0.85 3.89
C MET A 98 3.00 1.19 4.67
N GLU A 99 1.84 0.65 4.28
CA GLU A 99 0.54 1.10 4.79
C GLU A 99 -0.21 0.02 5.57
N TYR A 100 -0.15 -1.23 5.13
CA TYR A 100 -0.80 -2.32 5.83
C TYR A 100 -0.11 -2.61 7.16
N VAL A 101 -0.88 -2.57 8.24
CA VAL A 101 -0.42 -2.91 9.58
C VAL A 101 -1.36 -3.98 10.15
N PRO A 102 -0.90 -5.23 10.32
CA PRO A 102 -1.71 -6.27 10.93
C PRO A 102 -2.00 -5.94 12.39
N ASP A 103 -3.22 -6.27 12.84
CA ASP A 103 -3.60 -6.12 14.23
C ASP A 103 -2.92 -7.18 15.12
N ASN A 104 -2.65 -6.79 16.37
CA ASN A 104 -2.25 -7.70 17.46
C ASN A 104 -0.91 -8.44 17.31
N LEU A 105 0.01 -7.99 16.46
CA LEU A 105 1.36 -8.53 16.42
C LEU A 105 2.25 -7.91 17.51
N SER A 106 3.08 -8.72 18.15
CA SER A 106 4.24 -8.25 18.91
C SER A 106 5.30 -7.65 17.98
N GLU A 107 6.28 -6.90 18.52
CA GLU A 107 7.36 -6.31 17.71
C GLU A 107 8.10 -7.37 16.87
N LYS A 108 8.43 -8.52 17.47
CA LYS A 108 9.10 -9.62 16.76
C LYS A 108 8.23 -10.24 15.68
N GLU A 109 6.92 -10.35 15.91
CA GLU A 109 5.99 -10.86 14.90
C GLU A 109 5.84 -9.87 13.75
N MET A 110 5.85 -8.56 14.03
CA MET A 110 5.85 -7.51 13.01
C MET A 110 7.13 -7.55 12.16
N GLU A 111 8.32 -7.67 12.77
CA GLU A 111 9.58 -7.81 12.03
C GLU A 111 9.57 -9.02 11.09
N ASN A 112 9.09 -10.17 11.58
CA ASN A 112 8.94 -11.36 10.74
C ASN A 112 7.92 -11.14 9.62
N PHE A 113 6.81 -10.46 9.91
CA PHE A 113 5.79 -10.13 8.92
C PHE A 113 6.35 -9.24 7.80
N GLU A 114 7.11 -8.20 8.14
CA GLU A 114 7.78 -7.30 7.18
C GLU A 114 8.76 -8.08 6.28
N ILE A 115 9.56 -9.00 6.85
CA ILE A 115 10.45 -9.86 6.05
C ILE A 115 9.66 -10.73 5.07
N GLN A 116 8.55 -11.34 5.51
CA GLN A 116 7.72 -12.18 4.64
C GLN A 116 7.07 -11.38 3.50
N ILE A 117 6.68 -10.13 3.75
CA ILE A 117 6.17 -9.21 2.73
C ILE A 117 7.24 -8.91 1.69
N GLU A 118 8.46 -8.58 2.12
CA GLU A 118 9.58 -8.31 1.21
C GLU A 118 9.92 -9.53 0.34
N GLU A 119 10.01 -10.72 0.94
CA GLU A 119 10.25 -11.98 0.21
C GLU A 119 9.13 -12.29 -0.79
N TRP A 120 7.88 -12.02 -0.43
CA TRP A 120 6.75 -12.18 -1.34
C TRP A 120 6.88 -11.23 -2.52
N ILE A 121 7.13 -9.94 -2.27
CA ILE A 121 7.24 -8.91 -3.32
C ILE A 121 8.41 -9.20 -4.26
N GLU A 122 9.57 -9.60 -3.72
CA GLU A 122 10.72 -9.99 -4.55
C GLU A 122 10.37 -11.19 -5.44
N ASN A 123 9.73 -12.21 -4.88
CA ASN A 123 9.29 -13.36 -5.64
C ASN A 123 8.27 -12.98 -6.72
N TYR A 124 7.31 -12.09 -6.42
CA TYR A 124 6.36 -11.57 -7.39
C TYR A 124 7.07 -10.86 -8.55
N LYS A 125 7.99 -9.93 -8.26
CA LYS A 125 8.75 -9.18 -9.29
C LYS A 125 9.58 -10.09 -10.20
N ASN A 126 10.09 -11.20 -9.67
CA ASN A 126 10.89 -12.16 -10.43
C ASN A 126 10.07 -13.12 -11.31
N ASN A 127 8.75 -13.21 -11.08
CA ASN A 127 7.86 -14.15 -11.79
C ASN A 127 6.70 -13.46 -12.54
N ALA A 128 6.64 -12.13 -12.50
CA ALA A 128 5.60 -11.32 -13.15
C ALA A 128 5.93 -11.01 -14.62
#